data_AF-A0A2H3E1X1-F1
#
_entry.id   AF-A0A2H3E1X1-F1
#
_cell.length_a   1.000
_cell.length_b   1.000
_cell.length_c   1.000
_cell.angle_alpha   90.00
_cell.angle_beta   90.00
_cell.angle_gamma   90.00
#
_symmetry.space_group_name_H-M   'P 1'
#
loop_
_entity.id
_entity.type
_entity.pdbx_description
1 polymer ?
#
loop_
_entity_poly.entity_id
_entity_poly.type
_entity_poly.pdbx_seq_one_letter_code
_entity_poly.pdbx_strand_id
1 'polypeptide(L)'
;MTGEMVYDAFFLHGLLLDHFNGHSRLSVPHRGLQRDRLTAALEERNIRMVGTGQEHWAHRCKICMHLFRGEDGKLYSVDAGTMDGVTMGHTCCSIEGICRVLLATPKDRFCPSHSDRKNKCFVAGCDQPPETINKSLACATPAHRDRELELRRCTQKGMKELIARYLRRPRSETEAEETTTPTSGDAGEVGRLNRKWTHNEQLFVRPCGVIVSRCTFYNAESLTACNDFLKVTFPTSKYPNCLPSFIFYDNNCQLLRHAWRQEDTYYNKTGMVVETWHAKSHKETDEFCRQWCLPSRFPELMRVGRDGKPGWRFNASSAEQANAWFGGYHPIVREMPRCRYNFYLDEMITMRNRAVVAKLEARGESPMLVPEEVLREQVVLMSE
;
A
#
# COMPACT_ATOMS: atom_id res chain seq x y z
N MET A 1 -29.01 18.14 2.64
CA MET A 1 -28.07 17.08 3.08
C MET A 1 -26.68 17.68 3.05
N THR A 2 -25.96 17.73 4.18
CA THR A 2 -24.59 18.27 4.23
C THR A 2 -23.58 17.19 3.85
N GLY A 3 -22.36 17.59 3.45
CA GLY A 3 -21.29 16.61 3.15
C GLY A 3 -20.95 15.70 4.34
N GLU A 4 -21.01 16.22 5.57
CA GLU A 4 -20.80 15.42 6.79
C GLU A 4 -21.86 14.33 6.96
N MET A 5 -23.13 14.64 6.70
CA MET A 5 -24.22 13.65 6.75
C MET A 5 -24.02 12.52 5.73
N VAL A 6 -23.53 12.85 4.53
CA VAL A 6 -23.24 11.85 3.49
C VAL A 6 -22.14 10.90 3.95
N TYR A 7 -21.05 11.43 4.51
CA TYR A 7 -19.96 10.61 5.03
C TYR A 7 -20.40 9.73 6.20
N ASP A 8 -21.10 10.30 7.17
CA ASP A 8 -21.56 9.52 8.33
C ASP A 8 -22.56 8.42 7.93
N ALA A 9 -23.43 8.69 6.96
CA ALA A 9 -24.31 7.68 6.39
C ALA A 9 -23.53 6.57 5.66
N PHE A 10 -22.51 6.94 4.87
CA PHE A 10 -21.64 5.98 4.19
C PHE A 10 -20.93 5.05 5.19
N PHE A 11 -20.30 5.61 6.22
CA PHE A 11 -19.58 4.83 7.23
C PHE A 11 -20.51 3.94 8.05
N LEU A 12 -21.67 4.45 8.45
CA LEU A 12 -22.66 3.67 9.18
C LEU A 12 -23.21 2.52 8.32
N HIS A 13 -23.53 2.78 7.05
CA HIS A 13 -24.00 1.76 6.13
C HIS A 13 -22.95 0.68 5.89
N GLY A 14 -21.68 1.05 5.67
CA GLY A 14 -20.59 0.08 5.53
C GLY A 14 -20.43 -0.79 6.78
N LEU A 15 -20.50 -0.21 7.98
CA LEU A 15 -20.45 -0.98 9.24
C LEU A 15 -21.65 -1.91 9.39
N LEU A 16 -22.86 -1.46 9.03
CA LEU A 16 -24.05 -2.31 9.06
C LEU A 16 -23.90 -3.51 8.11
N LEU A 17 -23.38 -3.29 6.90
CA LEU A 17 -23.10 -4.37 5.94
C LEU A 17 -22.02 -5.33 6.45
N ASP A 18 -20.92 -4.82 7.02
CA ASP A 18 -19.84 -5.63 7.60
C ASP A 18 -20.38 -6.55 8.70
N HIS A 19 -21.16 -6.00 9.65
CA HIS A 19 -21.77 -6.77 10.73
C HIS A 19 -22.85 -7.74 10.23
N PHE A 20 -23.67 -7.34 9.25
CA PHE A 20 -24.66 -8.22 8.63
C PHE A 20 -24.01 -9.44 7.96
N ASN A 21 -22.97 -9.22 7.16
CA ASN A 21 -22.24 -10.29 6.47
C ASN A 21 -21.44 -11.16 7.45
N GLY A 22 -20.91 -10.56 8.52
CA GLY A 22 -20.17 -11.27 9.57
C GLY A 22 -21.06 -11.91 10.65
N HIS A 23 -22.39 -11.92 10.47
CA HIS A 23 -23.37 -12.44 11.45
C HIS A 23 -23.13 -11.93 12.88
N SER A 24 -22.84 -10.64 13.01
CA SER A 24 -22.58 -9.98 14.30
C SER A 24 -23.43 -8.72 14.44
N ARG A 25 -23.44 -8.13 15.64
CA ARG A 25 -24.23 -6.93 15.95
C ARG A 25 -23.32 -5.72 16.04
N LEU A 26 -23.62 -4.68 15.26
CA LEU A 26 -23.01 -3.36 15.44
C LEU A 26 -23.46 -2.76 16.77
N SER A 27 -22.51 -2.43 17.63
CA SER A 27 -22.75 -1.71 18.88
C SER A 27 -21.94 -0.40 18.85
N VAL A 28 -22.64 0.73 18.95
CA VAL A 28 -22.02 2.06 18.97
C VAL A 28 -22.59 2.88 20.12
N PRO A 29 -21.81 3.81 20.71
CA PRO A 29 -22.31 4.69 21.75
C PRO A 29 -23.55 5.48 21.31
N HIS A 30 -24.53 5.63 22.21
CA HIS A 30 -25.71 6.46 21.97
C HIS A 30 -25.40 7.96 22.14
N ARG A 31 -24.46 8.31 23.05
CA ARG A 31 -24.05 9.69 23.35
C ARG A 31 -22.67 10.00 22.76
N GLY A 32 -22.33 11.28 22.71
CA GLY A 32 -21.04 11.78 22.18
C GLY A 32 -21.18 12.51 20.84
N LEU A 33 -20.07 13.06 20.35
CA LEU A 33 -20.04 13.74 19.06
C LEU A 33 -20.24 12.72 17.94
N GLN A 34 -21.15 13.00 17.01
CA GLN A 34 -21.49 12.10 15.90
C GLN A 34 -20.25 11.60 15.15
N ARG A 35 -19.29 12.50 14.92
CA ARG A 35 -18.04 12.19 14.22
C ARG A 35 -17.19 11.10 14.89
N ASP A 36 -17.30 10.98 16.22
CA ASP A 36 -16.47 10.10 17.06
C ASP A 36 -17.17 8.79 17.42
N ARG A 37 -18.50 8.74 17.30
CA ARG A 37 -19.32 7.56 17.69
C ARG A 37 -18.97 6.29 16.92
N LEU A 38 -18.53 6.43 15.67
CA LEU A 38 -18.19 5.30 14.81
C LEU A 38 -16.72 4.87 14.94
N THR A 39 -15.85 5.69 15.56
CA THR A 39 -14.39 5.51 15.50
C THR A 39 -13.95 4.12 15.96
N ALA A 40 -14.44 3.65 17.11
CA ALA A 40 -14.07 2.33 17.63
C ALA A 40 -14.50 1.19 16.71
N ALA A 41 -15.74 1.23 16.20
CA ALA A 41 -16.25 0.23 15.27
C ALA A 41 -15.51 0.24 13.93
N LEU A 42 -15.16 1.42 13.41
CA LEU A 42 -14.34 1.56 12.21
C LEU A 42 -12.93 0.98 12.42
N GLU A 43 -12.29 1.23 13.58
CA GLU A 43 -10.98 0.67 13.88
C GLU A 43 -11.02 -0.86 14.02
N GLU A 44 -12.03 -1.41 14.68
CA GLU A 44 -12.22 -2.85 14.80
C GLU A 44 -12.36 -3.52 13.43
N ARG A 45 -13.18 -2.94 12.55
CA ARG A 45 -13.31 -3.40 11.16
C ARG A 45 -11.98 -3.27 10.42
N ASN A 46 -11.29 -2.14 10.52
CA ASN A 46 -10.00 -1.93 9.85
C ASN A 46 -8.96 -2.98 10.28
N ILE A 47 -8.95 -3.39 11.55
CA ILE A 47 -8.07 -4.45 12.04
C ILE A 47 -8.40 -5.79 11.35
N ARG A 48 -9.70 -6.13 11.21
CA ARG A 48 -10.12 -7.34 10.49
C ARG A 48 -9.70 -7.35 9.03
N MET A 49 -9.62 -6.19 8.37
CA MET A 49 -9.23 -6.06 6.96
C MET A 49 -7.74 -6.33 6.70
N VAL A 50 -6.89 -6.25 7.74
CA VAL A 50 -5.44 -6.44 7.58
C VAL A 50 -5.13 -7.87 7.15
N GLY A 51 -4.31 -8.00 6.10
CA GLY A 51 -3.87 -9.30 5.59
C GLY A 51 -4.97 -9.99 4.80
N THR A 52 -5.66 -10.95 5.42
CA THR A 52 -6.61 -11.85 4.75
C THR A 52 -8.06 -11.36 4.75
N GLY A 53 -8.31 -10.13 5.21
CA GLY A 53 -9.67 -9.66 5.48
C GLY A 53 -10.48 -9.19 4.27
N GLN A 54 -9.83 -8.98 3.11
CA GLN A 54 -10.55 -8.66 1.88
C GLN A 54 -11.43 -9.85 1.45
N GLU A 55 -12.68 -9.59 1.09
CA GLU A 55 -13.65 -10.62 0.64
C GLU A 55 -13.09 -11.54 -0.44
N HIS A 56 -12.29 -10.96 -1.35
CA HIS A 56 -11.69 -11.66 -2.47
C HIS A 56 -10.20 -11.99 -2.26
N TRP A 57 -9.73 -12.07 -1.01
CA TRP A 57 -8.33 -12.36 -0.68
C TRP A 57 -7.84 -13.67 -1.32
N ALA A 58 -8.63 -14.74 -1.18
CA ALA A 58 -8.35 -16.08 -1.72
C ALA A 58 -8.76 -16.23 -3.21
N HIS A 59 -8.85 -15.14 -3.97
CA HIS A 59 -9.35 -15.18 -5.34
C HIS A 59 -8.44 -15.94 -6.31
N ARG A 60 -9.06 -16.79 -7.13
CA ARG A 60 -8.50 -17.43 -8.32
C ARG A 60 -9.46 -17.28 -9.50
N CYS A 61 -8.92 -17.26 -10.70
CA CYS A 61 -9.67 -17.35 -11.95
C CYS A 61 -8.72 -17.83 -13.06
N LYS A 62 -9.24 -18.08 -14.26
CA LYS A 62 -8.44 -18.54 -15.42
C LYS A 62 -7.37 -17.54 -15.90
N ILE A 63 -7.46 -16.28 -15.48
CA ILE A 63 -6.45 -15.24 -15.75
C ILE A 63 -5.34 -15.27 -14.69
N CYS A 64 -5.69 -15.57 -13.44
CA CYS A 64 -4.77 -15.52 -12.30
C CYS A 64 -4.03 -16.82 -12.05
N MET A 65 -4.60 -17.94 -12.51
CA MET A 65 -4.06 -19.27 -12.31
C MET A 65 -4.18 -20.07 -13.61
N HIS A 66 -3.07 -20.70 -14.00
CA HIS A 66 -3.01 -21.59 -15.15
C HIS A 66 -2.63 -22.99 -14.70
N LEU A 67 -3.23 -23.99 -15.37
CA LEU A 67 -2.93 -25.39 -15.16
C LEU A 67 -2.12 -25.92 -16.33
N PHE A 68 -1.13 -26.75 -16.07
CA PHE A 68 -0.36 -27.44 -17.10
C PHE A 68 -0.04 -28.86 -16.66
N ARG A 69 0.14 -29.76 -17.63
CA ARG A 69 0.51 -31.14 -17.37
C ARG A 69 2.04 -31.24 -17.46
N GLY A 70 2.67 -31.74 -16.41
CA GLY A 70 4.11 -31.98 -16.39
C GLY A 70 4.50 -33.22 -17.19
N GLU A 71 5.79 -33.41 -17.39
CA GLU A 71 6.34 -34.59 -18.08
C GLU A 71 6.00 -35.91 -17.36
N ASP A 72 5.82 -35.84 -16.04
CA ASP A 72 5.36 -36.95 -15.18
C ASP A 72 3.85 -37.25 -15.30
N GLY A 73 3.13 -36.51 -16.16
CA GLY A 73 1.70 -36.64 -16.36
C GLY A 73 0.84 -36.04 -15.25
N LYS A 74 1.43 -35.45 -14.20
CA LYS A 74 0.68 -34.77 -13.15
C LYS A 74 0.23 -33.38 -13.60
N LEU A 75 -0.80 -32.86 -12.93
CA LEU A 75 -1.30 -31.52 -13.17
C LEU A 75 -0.66 -30.56 -12.17
N TYR A 76 -0.05 -29.50 -12.69
CA TYR A 76 0.56 -28.43 -11.91
C TYR A 76 -0.25 -27.15 -12.10
N SER A 77 -0.30 -26.34 -11.05
CA SER A 77 -0.89 -25.01 -11.08
C SER A 77 0.19 -23.96 -10.88
N VAL A 78 0.12 -22.90 -11.69
CA VAL A 78 0.91 -21.69 -11.51
C VAL A 78 -0.02 -20.50 -11.36
N ASP A 79 0.26 -19.64 -10.40
CA ASP A 79 -0.44 -18.40 -10.17
C ASP A 79 0.53 -17.24 -9.91
N ALA A 80 0.02 -16.01 -10.04
CA ALA A 80 0.83 -14.83 -9.78
C ALA A 80 0.08 -13.72 -9.04
N GLY A 81 0.83 -12.71 -8.63
CA GLY A 81 0.33 -11.39 -8.28
C GLY A 81 1.43 -10.35 -8.29
N THR A 82 1.04 -9.09 -8.28
CA THR A 82 1.93 -7.93 -8.34
C THR A 82 1.76 -7.10 -7.08
N MET A 83 2.87 -6.74 -6.46
CA MET A 83 2.93 -5.76 -5.38
C MET A 83 3.43 -4.44 -5.94
N ASP A 84 2.73 -3.36 -5.63
CA ASP A 84 3.14 -2.02 -6.06
C ASP A 84 2.56 -0.94 -5.14
N GLY A 85 3.22 0.21 -5.10
CA GLY A 85 2.90 1.34 -4.24
C GLY A 85 2.24 2.48 -5.01
N VAL A 86 1.34 3.19 -4.34
CA VAL A 86 0.78 4.46 -4.85
C VAL A 86 0.94 5.55 -3.81
N THR A 87 1.45 6.71 -4.24
CA THR A 87 1.67 7.89 -3.41
C THR A 87 0.34 8.50 -2.99
N MET A 88 -0.24 7.91 -1.97
CA MET A 88 -1.43 8.36 -1.27
C MET A 88 -1.25 8.09 0.21
N GLY A 89 -1.84 8.93 1.05
CA GLY A 89 -1.65 8.79 2.48
C GLY A 89 -2.56 9.68 3.29
N HIS A 90 -2.45 9.53 4.60
CA HIS A 90 -3.12 10.38 5.58
C HIS A 90 -2.09 11.02 6.50
N THR A 91 -2.50 12.06 7.23
CA THR A 91 -1.66 12.68 8.23
C THR A 91 -1.38 11.73 9.39
N CYS A 92 -0.15 11.75 9.89
CA CYS A 92 0.32 10.93 10.99
C CYS A 92 1.16 11.77 11.97
N CYS A 93 1.47 11.19 13.14
CA CYS A 93 2.26 11.89 14.14
C CYS A 93 3.66 12.23 13.61
N SER A 94 4.04 13.50 13.67
CA SER A 94 5.31 14.05 13.20
C SER A 94 6.51 13.75 14.11
N ILE A 95 6.38 12.86 15.08
CA ILE A 95 7.52 12.39 15.88
C ILE A 95 8.52 11.64 14.97
N GLU A 96 9.79 11.65 15.36
CA GLU A 96 10.81 10.80 14.75
C GLU A 96 10.47 9.32 14.96
N GLY A 97 10.72 8.49 13.94
CA GLY A 97 10.29 7.09 13.93
C GLY A 97 8.83 6.88 13.50
N ILE A 98 8.28 5.71 13.84
CA ILE A 98 6.90 5.30 13.49
C ILE A 98 6.03 5.41 14.74
N CYS A 99 5.04 6.31 14.70
CA CYS A 99 4.00 6.40 15.72
C CYS A 99 2.64 6.12 15.09
N ARG A 100 1.98 5.07 15.59
CA ARG A 100 0.66 4.61 15.15
C ARG A 100 -0.46 5.07 16.09
N VAL A 101 -0.21 6.02 16.97
CA VAL A 101 -1.28 6.62 17.80
C VAL A 101 -2.09 7.59 16.93
N LEU A 102 -3.42 7.55 17.05
CA LEU A 102 -4.30 8.46 16.33
C LEU A 102 -4.00 9.92 16.67
N LEU A 103 -4.04 10.77 15.65
CA LEU A 103 -4.17 12.21 15.87
C LEU A 103 -5.57 12.52 16.40
N ALA A 104 -5.68 13.47 17.33
CA ALA A 104 -6.98 13.95 17.80
C ALA A 104 -7.77 14.61 16.66
N THR A 105 -7.07 15.36 15.81
CA THR A 105 -7.60 15.87 14.55
C THR A 105 -6.59 15.66 13.42
N PRO A 106 -7.01 15.50 12.16
CA PRO A 106 -6.08 15.42 11.02
C PRO A 106 -5.18 16.65 10.87
N LYS A 107 -5.55 17.78 11.49
CA LYS A 107 -4.79 19.04 11.47
C LYS A 107 -3.67 19.07 12.52
N ASP A 108 -3.67 18.15 13.48
CA ASP A 108 -2.61 18.07 14.48
C ASP A 108 -1.29 17.59 13.87
N ARG A 109 -0.17 18.11 14.38
CA ARG A 109 1.17 17.60 14.08
C ARG A 109 1.54 16.37 14.92
N PHE A 110 1.09 16.33 16.16
CA PHE A 110 1.45 15.29 17.11
C PHE A 110 0.20 14.68 17.73
N CYS A 111 0.23 13.37 17.95
CA CYS A 111 -0.83 12.65 18.64
C CYS A 111 -0.88 13.04 20.13
N PRO A 112 -1.95 12.68 20.86
CA PRO A 112 -2.09 12.99 22.28
C PRO A 112 -0.90 12.54 23.15
N SER A 113 -0.32 11.37 22.84
CA SER A 113 0.85 10.83 23.58
C SER A 113 2.17 11.57 23.33
N HIS A 114 2.23 12.42 22.31
CA HIS A 114 3.41 13.24 21.95
C HIS A 114 3.04 14.73 21.93
N SER A 115 2.02 15.10 22.69
CA SER A 115 1.51 16.48 22.74
C SER A 115 2.51 17.44 23.39
N ASP A 116 3.40 16.95 24.24
CA ASP A 116 4.53 17.67 24.83
C ASP A 116 5.46 18.30 23.76
N ARG A 117 5.64 17.63 22.62
CA ARG A 117 6.45 18.13 21.50
C ARG A 117 5.88 19.40 20.86
N LYS A 118 4.61 19.75 21.10
CA LYS A 118 4.03 21.03 20.68
C LYS A 118 4.65 22.22 21.42
N ASN A 119 5.18 21.99 22.62
CA ASN A 119 5.77 23.01 23.49
C ASN A 119 7.30 23.08 23.37
N LYS A 120 7.88 22.43 22.36
CA LYS A 120 9.32 22.39 22.10
C LYS A 120 9.62 22.95 20.72
N CYS A 121 10.85 23.43 20.56
CA CYS A 121 11.38 23.86 19.27
C CYS A 121 11.21 22.76 18.21
N PHE A 122 10.87 23.14 16.99
CA PHE A 122 10.64 22.19 15.89
C PHE A 122 11.93 21.50 15.39
N VAL A 123 13.10 22.03 15.74
CA VAL A 123 14.40 21.46 15.40
C VAL A 123 14.65 20.19 16.24
N ALA A 124 15.04 19.09 15.59
CA ALA A 124 15.38 17.84 16.28
C ALA A 124 16.44 18.06 17.37
N GLY A 125 16.26 17.41 18.51
CA GLY A 125 17.16 17.52 19.66
C GLY A 125 17.06 18.82 20.48
N CYS A 126 16.25 19.81 20.07
CA CYS A 126 16.04 21.02 20.85
C CYS A 126 14.81 20.93 21.76
N ASP A 127 15.01 21.02 23.07
CA ASP A 127 13.93 21.00 24.07
C ASP A 127 13.51 22.40 24.57
N GLN A 128 14.11 23.46 24.03
CA GLN A 128 13.74 24.83 24.37
C GLN A 128 12.32 25.15 23.88
N PRO A 129 11.55 25.97 24.61
CA PRO A 129 10.20 26.34 24.21
C PRO A 129 10.19 27.21 22.93
N PRO A 130 9.15 27.08 22.10
CA PRO A 130 8.99 27.93 20.92
C PRO A 130 8.69 29.38 21.31
N GLU A 131 9.13 30.33 20.47
CA GLU A 131 8.89 31.75 20.67
C GLU A 131 7.42 32.11 20.38
N THR A 132 6.68 32.45 21.44
CA THR A 132 5.22 32.68 21.38
C THR A 132 4.85 34.01 20.71
N ILE A 133 5.68 35.05 20.86
CA ILE A 133 5.42 36.42 20.36
C ILE A 133 5.16 36.43 18.85
N ASN A 134 5.92 35.64 18.08
CA ASN A 134 5.85 35.60 16.62
C ASN A 134 5.07 34.41 16.06
N LYS A 135 4.42 33.61 16.92
CA LYS A 135 3.86 32.29 16.55
C LYS A 135 4.90 31.41 15.83
N SER A 136 6.16 31.53 16.25
CA SER A 136 7.27 30.74 15.72
C SER A 136 7.20 29.34 16.31
N LEU A 137 7.61 28.34 15.52
CA LEU A 137 7.80 26.99 16.01
C LEU A 137 9.24 26.74 16.48
N ALA A 138 10.13 27.72 16.25
CA ALA A 138 11.51 27.74 16.71
C ALA A 138 11.62 28.40 18.09
N CYS A 139 12.66 28.05 18.85
CA CYS A 139 13.05 28.83 20.03
C CYS A 139 13.80 30.12 19.63
N ALA A 140 14.24 30.91 20.61
CA ALA A 140 14.91 32.20 20.38
C ALA A 140 16.29 32.10 19.68
N THR A 141 16.87 30.90 19.58
CA THR A 141 18.15 30.65 18.89
C THR A 141 18.07 31.15 17.44
N PRO A 142 18.96 32.08 17.01
CA PRO A 142 18.94 32.63 15.65
C PRO A 142 18.96 31.57 14.55
N ALA A 143 19.84 30.56 14.67
CA ALA A 143 19.95 29.45 13.70
C ALA A 143 18.62 28.70 13.50
N HIS A 144 17.90 28.39 14.59
CA HIS A 144 16.61 27.71 14.51
C HIS A 144 15.52 28.59 13.87
N ARG A 145 15.56 29.91 14.11
CA ARG A 145 14.63 30.87 13.47
C ARG A 145 14.91 31.02 11.98
N ASP A 146 16.18 31.14 11.61
CA ASP A 146 16.59 31.21 10.20
C ASP A 146 16.19 29.94 9.46
N ARG A 147 16.35 28.78 10.10
CA ARG A 147 15.89 27.50 9.56
C ARG A 147 14.38 27.43 9.37
N GLU A 148 13.59 27.95 10.32
CA GLU A 148 12.15 28.04 10.16
C GLU A 148 11.76 28.93 8.97
N LEU A 149 12.40 30.10 8.84
CA LEU A 149 12.14 31.04 7.75
C LEU A 149 12.49 30.43 6.39
N GLU A 150 13.61 29.72 6.29
CA GLU A 150 14.03 29.01 5.09
C GLU A 150 12.99 27.96 4.67
N LEU A 151 12.57 27.09 5.59
CA LEU A 151 11.57 26.05 5.32
C LEU A 151 10.21 26.65 4.90
N ARG A 152 9.78 27.76 5.51
CA ARG A 152 8.57 28.49 5.11
C ARG A 152 8.70 29.05 3.69
N ARG A 153 9.86 29.60 3.32
CA ARG A 153 10.14 30.10 1.95
C ARG A 153 10.10 28.98 0.90
N CYS A 154 10.75 27.85 1.16
CA CYS A 154 10.71 26.69 0.25
C CYS A 154 9.29 26.17 0.04
N THR A 155 8.49 26.11 1.11
CA THR A 155 7.08 25.69 1.03
C THR A 155 6.25 26.63 0.15
N GLN A 156 6.45 27.95 0.27
CA GLN A 156 5.76 28.95 -0.57
C GLN A 156 6.18 28.87 -2.03
N LYS A 157 7.47 28.63 -2.32
CA LYS A 157 7.98 28.47 -3.68
C LYS A 157 7.37 27.24 -4.35
N GLY A 158 7.38 26.08 -3.68
CA GLY A 158 6.78 24.85 -4.20
C GLY A 158 5.27 24.97 -4.46
N MET A 159 4.54 25.70 -3.61
CA MET A 159 3.12 25.97 -3.84
C MET A 159 2.89 26.82 -5.10
N LYS A 160 3.72 27.85 -5.32
CA LYS A 160 3.63 28.69 -6.54
C LYS A 160 3.93 27.89 -7.80
N GLU A 161 4.93 27.01 -7.76
CA GLU A 161 5.30 26.14 -8.88
C GLU A 161 4.20 25.10 -9.17
N LEU A 162 3.60 24.51 -8.13
CA LEU A 162 2.45 23.60 -8.27
C LEU A 162 1.25 24.32 -8.90
N ILE A 163 0.92 25.52 -8.43
CA ILE A 163 -0.16 26.35 -9.00
C ILE A 163 0.16 26.69 -10.46
N ALA A 164 1.39 27.08 -10.77
CA ALA A 164 1.81 27.35 -12.14
C ALA A 164 1.68 26.13 -13.07
N ARG A 165 2.01 24.92 -12.58
CA ARG A 165 1.77 23.66 -13.32
C ARG A 165 0.28 23.40 -13.52
N TYR A 166 -0.53 23.61 -12.48
CA TYR A 166 -1.98 23.41 -12.55
C TYR A 166 -2.66 24.37 -13.55
N LEU A 167 -2.25 25.64 -13.55
CA LEU A 167 -2.76 26.66 -14.48
C LEU A 167 -2.26 26.51 -15.92
N ARG A 168 -1.16 25.79 -16.14
CA ARG A 168 -0.58 25.59 -17.48
C ARG A 168 -1.12 24.39 -18.23
N ARG A 169 -2.02 23.57 -17.66
CA ARG A 169 -2.39 22.28 -18.25
C ARG A 169 -3.33 22.46 -19.46
N PRO A 170 -2.94 22.12 -20.70
CA PRO A 170 -3.88 21.75 -21.76
C PRO A 170 -4.39 20.33 -21.47
N ARG A 171 -5.63 20.05 -21.86
CA ARG A 171 -6.31 18.76 -21.64
C ARG A 171 -5.75 17.68 -22.57
N SER A 172 -4.57 17.14 -22.27
CA SER A 172 -4.09 15.86 -22.82
C SER A 172 -3.19 15.15 -21.82
N GLU A 173 -3.36 13.84 -21.75
CA GLU A 173 -2.66 12.92 -20.87
C GLU A 173 -1.18 12.81 -21.27
N THR A 174 -0.28 13.03 -20.32
CA THR A 174 1.10 12.51 -20.39
C THR A 174 1.71 12.50 -18.98
N GLU A 175 2.52 11.48 -18.78
CA GLU A 175 3.14 10.98 -17.55
C GLU A 175 3.86 12.06 -16.75
N ALA A 176 3.75 11.96 -15.42
CA ALA A 176 4.47 12.82 -14.50
C ALA A 176 5.84 12.20 -14.19
N GLU A 177 6.90 12.84 -14.66
CA GLU A 177 8.26 12.62 -14.14
C GLU A 177 8.29 12.89 -12.63
N GLU A 178 8.73 11.87 -11.88
CA GLU A 178 9.05 11.96 -10.47
C GLU A 178 10.19 12.96 -10.26
N THR A 179 9.83 14.16 -9.79
CA THR A 179 10.83 15.08 -9.27
C THR A 179 11.19 14.60 -7.88
N THR A 180 12.22 13.76 -7.80
CA THR A 180 12.91 13.44 -6.55
C THR A 180 13.30 14.74 -5.85
N THR A 181 12.79 14.94 -4.63
CA THR A 181 13.33 15.98 -3.75
C THR A 181 14.80 15.63 -3.49
N PRO A 182 15.75 16.55 -3.66
CA PRO A 182 17.15 16.26 -3.41
C PRO A 182 17.35 16.04 -1.91
N THR A 183 17.55 14.78 -1.51
CA THR A 183 18.25 14.44 -0.27
C THR A 183 19.74 14.54 -0.52
N SER A 184 20.25 15.78 -0.61
CA SER A 184 21.67 16.05 -0.44
C SER A 184 21.91 16.31 1.05
N GLY A 185 22.79 15.48 1.63
CA GLY A 185 23.12 15.53 3.04
C GLY A 185 23.76 16.86 3.45
N ASP A 186 23.34 17.31 4.63
CA ASP A 186 24.27 17.79 5.64
C ASP A 186 23.67 17.41 7.00
N ALA A 187 24.51 17.03 7.95
CA ALA A 187 24.10 16.62 9.31
C ALA A 187 23.69 17.84 10.16
N GLY A 188 22.84 18.70 9.60
CA GLY A 188 22.34 19.94 10.20
C GLY A 188 20.86 19.81 10.59
N GLU A 189 20.59 19.96 11.89
CA GLU A 189 19.32 20.42 12.48
C GLU A 189 18.04 20.04 11.68
N VAL A 190 17.70 18.74 11.69
CA VAL A 190 16.50 18.22 11.02
C VAL A 190 15.26 18.69 11.79
N GLY A 191 14.57 19.72 11.31
CA GLY A 191 13.30 20.17 11.89
C GLY A 191 12.14 20.06 10.90
N ARG A 192 10.96 19.62 11.36
CA ARG A 192 9.74 19.54 10.52
C ARG A 192 8.68 20.55 10.96
N LEU A 193 8.41 21.55 10.11
CA LEU A 193 7.33 22.51 10.34
C LEU A 193 5.95 21.95 9.97
N ASN A 194 5.89 21.18 8.88
CA ASN A 194 4.65 20.67 8.30
C ASN A 194 4.16 19.39 9.01
N ARG A 195 2.89 19.06 8.83
CA ARG A 195 2.34 17.74 9.21
C ARG A 195 3.10 16.65 8.47
N LYS A 196 3.39 15.54 9.15
CA LYS A 196 3.90 14.33 8.52
C LYS A 196 2.74 13.58 7.89
N TRP A 197 2.99 13.03 6.71
CA TRP A 197 2.08 12.17 5.99
C TRP A 197 2.69 10.78 5.94
N THR A 198 1.85 9.76 5.84
CA THR A 198 2.30 8.42 5.46
C THR A 198 2.96 8.47 4.08
N HIS A 199 3.86 7.52 3.81
CA HIS A 199 4.67 7.49 2.61
C HIS A 199 3.82 7.11 1.39
N ASN A 200 3.24 5.91 1.42
CA ASN A 200 2.41 5.38 0.33
C ASN A 200 1.41 4.35 0.85
N GLU A 201 0.47 4.00 -0.01
CA GLU A 201 -0.36 2.81 0.12
C GLU A 201 0.25 1.71 -0.76
N GLN A 202 0.52 0.55 -0.17
CA GLN A 202 0.98 -0.63 -0.88
C GLN A 202 -0.23 -1.51 -1.20
N LEU A 203 -0.37 -1.95 -2.45
CA LEU A 203 -1.38 -2.90 -2.88
C LEU A 203 -0.74 -4.22 -3.31
N PHE A 204 -1.47 -5.32 -3.10
CA PHE A 204 -1.21 -6.58 -3.78
C PHE A 204 -2.37 -6.92 -4.69
N VAL A 205 -2.08 -7.11 -5.97
CA VAL A 205 -3.07 -7.20 -7.04
C VAL A 205 -2.87 -8.48 -7.85
N ARG A 206 -3.96 -9.21 -8.10
CA ARG A 206 -3.95 -10.39 -8.97
C ARG A 206 -3.91 -9.98 -10.45
N PRO A 207 -3.40 -10.82 -11.37
CA PRO A 207 -3.31 -10.50 -12.80
C PRO A 207 -4.63 -10.08 -13.46
N CYS A 208 -5.78 -10.53 -12.94
CA CYS A 208 -7.11 -10.12 -13.40
C CYS A 208 -7.54 -8.72 -12.93
N GLY A 209 -6.75 -8.07 -12.07
CA GLY A 209 -7.01 -6.78 -11.48
C GLY A 209 -7.66 -6.83 -10.09
N VAL A 210 -8.02 -7.99 -9.53
CA VAL A 210 -8.56 -8.09 -8.15
C VAL A 210 -7.49 -7.70 -7.13
N ILE A 211 -7.80 -6.74 -6.25
CA ILE A 211 -6.89 -6.29 -5.18
C ILE A 211 -7.14 -7.16 -3.95
N VAL A 212 -6.16 -7.93 -3.52
CA VAL A 212 -6.34 -8.91 -2.42
C VAL A 212 -5.89 -8.39 -1.06
N SER A 213 -5.05 -7.35 -1.04
CA SER A 213 -4.54 -6.77 0.20
C SER A 213 -4.06 -5.33 -0.02
N ARG A 214 -4.07 -4.56 1.06
CA ARG A 214 -3.61 -3.18 1.15
C ARG A 214 -2.87 -2.96 2.47
N CYS A 215 -1.83 -2.13 2.45
CA CYS A 215 -1.17 -1.66 3.67
C CYS A 215 -0.69 -0.22 3.53
N THR A 216 -0.76 0.55 4.62
CA THR A 216 -0.20 1.91 4.68
C THR A 216 1.25 1.87 5.17
N PHE A 217 2.18 2.37 4.36
CA PHE A 217 3.59 2.53 4.76
C PHE A 217 3.83 3.93 5.31
N TYR A 218 4.41 4.02 6.51
CA TYR A 218 4.47 5.29 7.26
C TYR A 218 5.67 6.17 6.90
N ASN A 219 6.84 5.57 6.67
CA ASN A 219 8.10 6.32 6.53
C ASN A 219 8.76 6.12 5.18
N ALA A 220 8.77 4.88 4.69
CA ALA A 220 9.43 4.48 3.46
C ALA A 220 8.86 3.15 2.99
N GLU A 221 9.05 2.87 1.71
CA GLU A 221 8.96 1.55 1.13
C GLU A 221 10.26 0.77 1.42
N SER A 222 10.45 0.41 2.69
CA SER A 222 11.64 -0.34 3.10
C SER A 222 11.48 -1.83 2.80
N LEU A 223 12.59 -2.53 2.54
CA LEU A 223 12.58 -3.98 2.30
C LEU A 223 11.89 -4.76 3.42
N THR A 224 12.07 -4.34 4.68
CA THR A 224 11.38 -4.94 5.83
C THR A 224 9.88 -4.69 5.80
N ALA A 225 9.43 -3.46 5.47
CA ALA A 225 8.00 -3.16 5.37
C ALA A 225 7.33 -3.96 4.24
N CYS A 226 8.00 -4.09 3.09
CA CYS A 226 7.55 -4.93 1.98
C CYS A 226 7.49 -6.42 2.37
N ASN A 227 8.52 -6.94 3.06
CA ASN A 227 8.53 -8.32 3.54
C ASN A 227 7.39 -8.57 4.53
N ASP A 228 7.20 -7.68 5.51
CA ASP A 228 6.11 -7.76 6.50
C ASP A 228 4.74 -7.71 5.80
N PHE A 229 4.57 -6.84 4.82
CA PHE A 229 3.32 -6.74 4.06
C PHE A 229 2.99 -8.05 3.33
N LEU A 230 3.97 -8.67 2.67
CA LEU A 230 3.76 -9.95 1.98
C LEU A 230 3.44 -11.08 2.97
N LYS A 231 4.13 -11.15 4.12
CA LYS A 231 3.90 -12.17 5.15
C LYS A 231 2.56 -12.02 5.86
N VAL A 232 2.12 -10.78 6.10
CA VAL A 232 0.79 -10.49 6.64
C VAL A 232 -0.30 -10.79 5.61
N THR A 233 -0.03 -10.51 4.33
CA THR A 233 -0.97 -10.81 3.25
C THR A 233 -1.08 -12.31 3.00
N PHE A 234 0.01 -13.07 3.10
CA PHE A 234 0.03 -14.51 2.83
C PHE A 234 0.59 -15.28 4.03
N PRO A 235 -0.17 -15.44 5.13
CA PRO A 235 0.34 -16.08 6.34
C PRO A 235 0.47 -17.60 6.14
N THR A 236 1.60 -18.04 5.59
CA THR A 236 1.88 -19.45 5.25
C THR A 236 1.90 -20.39 6.46
N SER A 237 2.10 -19.85 7.66
CA SER A 237 1.96 -20.59 8.92
C SER A 237 0.51 -21.05 9.18
N LYS A 238 -0.47 -20.30 8.70
CA LYS A 238 -1.91 -20.64 8.78
C LYS A 238 -2.42 -21.26 7.50
N TYR A 239 -1.95 -20.77 6.35
CA TYR A 239 -2.40 -21.17 5.02
C TYR A 239 -1.19 -21.51 4.13
N PRO A 240 -0.63 -22.72 4.19
CA PRO A 240 0.57 -23.09 3.44
C PRO A 240 0.46 -22.86 1.92
N ASN A 241 -0.75 -22.92 1.35
CA ASN A 241 -1.01 -22.76 -0.09
C ASN A 241 -1.47 -21.36 -0.51
N CYS A 242 -1.41 -20.35 0.37
CA CYS A 242 -1.89 -19.00 0.02
C CYS A 242 -0.87 -18.16 -0.77
N LEU A 243 0.43 -18.43 -0.59
CA LEU A 243 1.50 -17.65 -1.23
C LEU A 243 1.50 -17.92 -2.75
N PRO A 244 1.54 -16.88 -3.60
CA PRO A 244 1.58 -17.08 -5.04
C PRO A 244 2.86 -17.77 -5.50
N SER A 245 2.75 -18.51 -6.60
CA SER A 245 3.89 -19.13 -7.28
C SER A 245 4.86 -18.08 -7.81
N PHE A 246 4.35 -16.92 -8.24
CA PHE A 246 5.14 -15.78 -8.69
C PHE A 246 4.66 -14.46 -8.09
N ILE A 247 5.60 -13.67 -7.59
CA ILE A 247 5.35 -12.29 -7.13
C ILE A 247 6.12 -11.34 -8.03
N PHE A 248 5.41 -10.40 -8.65
CA PHE A 248 6.01 -9.29 -9.39
C PHE A 248 6.16 -8.08 -8.45
N TYR A 249 7.36 -7.52 -8.42
CA TYR A 249 7.70 -6.29 -7.69
C TYR A 249 8.99 -5.71 -8.26
N ASP A 250 9.06 -4.40 -8.43
CA ASP A 250 10.18 -3.73 -9.08
C ASP A 250 11.52 -3.99 -8.36
N ASN A 251 11.52 -3.98 -7.03
CA ASN A 251 12.70 -4.13 -6.19
C ASN A 251 12.87 -5.55 -5.62
N ASN A 252 12.34 -6.56 -6.33
CA ASN A 252 12.39 -7.96 -5.89
C ASN A 252 13.81 -8.50 -5.72
N CYS A 253 14.78 -8.02 -6.51
CA CYS A 253 16.18 -8.45 -6.38
C CYS A 253 16.77 -8.07 -5.02
N GLN A 254 16.48 -6.87 -4.50
CA GLN A 254 16.94 -6.47 -3.16
C GLN A 254 16.13 -7.15 -2.07
N LEU A 255 14.82 -7.35 -2.27
CA LEU A 255 13.97 -8.06 -1.32
C LEU A 255 14.41 -9.52 -1.15
N LEU A 256 14.72 -10.22 -2.25
CA LEU A 256 15.22 -11.59 -2.24
C LEU A 256 16.61 -11.66 -1.58
N ARG A 257 17.51 -10.74 -1.89
CA ARG A 257 18.82 -10.62 -1.20
C ARG A 257 18.65 -10.41 0.30
N HIS A 258 17.70 -9.56 0.70
CA HIS A 258 17.40 -9.34 2.11
C HIS A 258 16.90 -10.62 2.76
N ALA A 259 15.96 -11.34 2.15
CA ALA A 259 15.45 -12.61 2.66
C ALA A 259 16.57 -13.65 2.83
N TRP A 260 17.44 -13.83 1.84
CA TRP A 260 18.56 -14.78 1.93
C TRP A 260 19.58 -14.43 3.00
N ARG A 261 19.88 -13.13 3.19
CA ARG A 261 20.75 -12.68 4.29
C ARG A 261 20.16 -12.93 5.67
N GLN A 262 18.83 -13.06 5.77
CA GLN A 262 18.12 -13.40 7.00
C GLN A 262 17.85 -14.91 7.12
N GLU A 263 18.34 -15.72 6.16
CA GLU A 263 18.05 -17.17 6.07
C GLU A 263 16.54 -17.46 6.08
N ASP A 264 15.75 -16.54 5.51
CA ASP A 264 14.29 -16.60 5.51
C ASP A 264 13.78 -17.52 4.41
N THR A 265 13.32 -18.72 4.79
CA THR A 265 12.84 -19.75 3.84
C THR A 265 11.44 -19.48 3.29
N TYR A 266 10.80 -18.38 3.68
CA TYR A 266 9.41 -18.08 3.34
C TYR A 266 9.15 -18.06 1.82
N TYR A 267 10.11 -17.59 1.01
CA TYR A 267 9.98 -17.47 -0.45
C TYR A 267 10.53 -18.66 -1.24
N ASN A 268 10.94 -19.75 -0.59
CA ASN A 268 11.61 -20.87 -1.28
C ASN A 268 10.76 -21.54 -2.37
N LYS A 269 9.43 -21.34 -2.34
CA LYS A 269 8.46 -21.89 -3.31
C LYS A 269 7.87 -20.83 -4.24
N THR A 270 8.45 -19.63 -4.25
CA THR A 270 7.92 -18.48 -4.99
C THR A 270 9.01 -17.85 -5.84
N GLY A 271 8.74 -17.71 -7.14
CA GLY A 271 9.56 -16.91 -8.02
C GLY A 271 9.39 -15.42 -7.71
N MET A 272 10.48 -14.77 -7.30
CA MET A 272 10.53 -13.34 -7.01
C MET A 272 10.96 -12.58 -8.27
N VAL A 273 9.98 -12.09 -9.02
CA VAL A 273 10.16 -11.59 -10.39
C VAL A 273 10.24 -10.08 -10.42
N VAL A 274 11.28 -9.52 -11.03
CA VAL A 274 11.38 -8.07 -11.30
C VAL A 274 10.59 -7.72 -12.55
N GLU A 275 9.89 -6.60 -12.54
CA GLU A 275 9.14 -6.15 -13.71
C GLU A 275 10.07 -5.85 -14.91
N THR A 276 9.65 -6.19 -16.13
CA THR A 276 10.49 -6.14 -17.35
C THR A 276 11.00 -4.74 -17.69
N TRP A 277 10.29 -3.69 -17.29
CA TRP A 277 10.74 -2.30 -17.46
C TRP A 277 11.80 -1.91 -16.43
N HIS A 278 11.62 -2.29 -15.16
CA HIS A 278 12.63 -2.07 -14.12
C HIS A 278 13.93 -2.86 -14.41
N ALA A 279 13.81 -4.06 -15.00
CA ALA A 279 14.93 -4.86 -15.48
C ALA A 279 15.86 -4.12 -16.47
N LYS A 280 15.33 -3.16 -17.26
CA LYS A 280 16.14 -2.35 -18.19
C LYS A 280 16.90 -1.21 -17.49
N SER A 281 16.41 -0.78 -16.33
CA SER A 281 16.96 0.34 -15.55
C SER A 281 18.05 -0.08 -14.57
N HIS A 282 18.24 -1.39 -14.35
CA HIS A 282 19.38 -1.89 -13.61
C HIS A 282 20.69 -1.67 -14.38
N LYS A 283 21.79 -1.45 -13.65
CA LYS A 283 23.13 -1.58 -14.24
C LYS A 283 23.25 -2.99 -14.80
N GLU A 284 23.77 -3.12 -16.03
CA GLU A 284 23.99 -4.40 -16.73
C GLU A 284 24.76 -5.46 -15.90
N THR A 285 25.41 -5.03 -14.82
CA THR A 285 26.24 -5.78 -13.88
C THR A 285 25.52 -6.39 -12.68
N ASP A 286 24.19 -6.22 -12.51
CA ASP A 286 23.47 -6.89 -11.41
C ASP A 286 23.21 -8.37 -11.74
N GLU A 287 24.28 -9.18 -11.63
CA GLU A 287 24.28 -10.63 -11.87
C GLU A 287 23.22 -11.35 -11.04
N PHE A 288 22.98 -10.88 -9.81
CA PHE A 288 21.98 -11.46 -8.93
C PHE A 288 20.58 -11.35 -9.52
N CYS A 289 20.18 -10.15 -9.95
CA CYS A 289 18.89 -9.92 -10.58
C CYS A 289 18.75 -10.77 -11.85
N ARG A 290 19.82 -10.84 -12.67
CA ARG A 290 19.85 -11.64 -13.91
C ARG A 290 19.64 -13.13 -13.67
N GLN A 291 20.23 -13.67 -12.62
CA GLN A 291 20.20 -15.09 -12.33
C GLN A 291 18.88 -15.54 -11.70
N TRP A 292 18.31 -14.71 -10.81
CA TRP A 292 17.24 -15.13 -9.90
C TRP A 292 15.90 -14.39 -10.06
N CYS A 293 15.88 -13.21 -10.66
CA CYS A 293 14.68 -12.36 -10.68
C CYS A 293 14.17 -11.99 -12.07
N LEU A 294 14.94 -12.24 -13.13
CA LEU A 294 14.48 -11.92 -14.49
C LEU A 294 13.29 -12.81 -14.90
N PRO A 295 12.20 -12.24 -15.46
CA PRO A 295 11.07 -13.00 -15.96
C PRO A 295 11.44 -14.12 -16.95
N SER A 296 12.48 -13.90 -17.78
CA SER A 296 12.97 -14.88 -18.77
C SER A 296 13.59 -16.14 -18.15
N ARG A 297 13.88 -16.14 -16.83
CA ARG A 297 14.40 -17.30 -16.11
C ARG A 297 13.32 -18.32 -15.74
N PHE A 298 12.05 -17.96 -15.91
CA PHE A 298 10.90 -18.77 -15.50
C PHE A 298 10.09 -19.18 -16.75
N PRO A 299 10.33 -20.38 -17.32
CA PRO A 299 9.58 -20.89 -18.46
C PRO A 299 8.07 -20.94 -18.20
N GLU A 300 7.67 -21.12 -16.94
CA GLU A 300 6.28 -21.15 -16.48
C GLU A 300 5.56 -19.80 -16.70
N LEU A 301 6.29 -18.68 -16.79
CA LEU A 301 5.71 -17.37 -17.10
C LEU A 301 5.43 -17.16 -18.59
N MET A 302 5.96 -18.03 -19.45
CA MET A 302 5.83 -17.96 -20.89
C MET A 302 4.72 -18.89 -21.39
N ARG A 303 3.91 -18.42 -22.32
CA ARG A 303 2.97 -19.23 -23.12
C ARG A 303 3.25 -19.06 -24.60
N VAL A 304 2.89 -20.07 -25.38
CA VAL A 304 2.82 -19.94 -26.84
C VAL A 304 1.45 -19.38 -27.19
N GLY A 305 1.43 -18.22 -27.83
CA GLY A 305 0.23 -17.58 -28.35
C GLY A 305 -0.41 -18.38 -29.49
N ARG A 306 -1.65 -18.02 -29.86
CA ARG A 306 -2.34 -18.68 -30.99
C ARG A 306 -1.64 -18.48 -32.33
N ASP A 307 -0.80 -17.45 -32.43
CA ASP A 307 0.06 -17.11 -33.57
C ASP A 307 1.41 -17.86 -33.55
N GLY A 308 1.61 -18.78 -32.60
CA GLY A 308 2.85 -19.52 -32.43
C GLY A 308 3.98 -18.71 -31.77
N LYS A 309 3.74 -17.44 -31.37
CA LYS A 309 4.76 -16.58 -30.78
C LYS A 309 4.78 -16.70 -29.25
N PRO A 310 5.95 -16.55 -28.62
CA PRO A 310 6.04 -16.50 -27.17
C PRO A 310 5.35 -15.23 -26.64
N GLY A 311 4.52 -15.38 -25.61
CA GLY A 311 3.87 -14.29 -24.91
C GLY A 311 3.82 -14.55 -23.41
N TRP A 312 3.65 -13.48 -22.64
CA TRP A 312 3.53 -13.57 -21.18
C TRP A 312 2.19 -14.21 -20.78
N ARG A 313 2.21 -15.07 -19.74
CA ARG A 313 1.00 -15.65 -19.16
C ARG A 313 0.22 -14.64 -18.34
N PHE A 314 0.91 -13.91 -17.48
CA PHE A 314 0.30 -12.99 -16.53
C PHE A 314 0.49 -11.54 -16.94
N ASN A 315 -0.51 -10.72 -16.65
CA ASN A 315 -0.43 -9.28 -16.81
C ASN A 315 0.29 -8.64 -15.60
N ALA A 316 1.57 -8.29 -15.79
CA ALA A 316 2.36 -7.63 -14.75
C ALA A 316 1.88 -6.19 -14.45
N SER A 317 1.27 -5.49 -15.42
CA SER A 317 0.76 -4.11 -15.25
C SER A 317 -0.61 -4.02 -14.56
N SER A 318 -1.09 -5.13 -13.99
CA SER A 318 -2.36 -5.16 -13.27
C SER A 318 -2.35 -4.25 -12.03
N ALA A 319 -1.20 -4.12 -11.36
CA ALA A 319 -1.04 -3.23 -10.22
C ALA A 319 -1.04 -1.75 -10.62
N GLU A 320 -0.34 -1.37 -11.70
CA GLU A 320 -0.33 0.00 -12.22
C GLU A 320 -1.77 0.48 -12.54
N GLN A 321 -2.56 -0.33 -13.24
CA GLN A 321 -3.96 -0.02 -13.54
C GLN A 321 -4.83 0.10 -12.28
N ALA A 322 -4.58 -0.75 -11.29
CA ALA A 322 -5.26 -0.68 -10.00
C ALA A 322 -4.87 0.60 -9.23
N ASN A 323 -3.58 0.97 -9.25
CA ASN A 323 -3.04 2.17 -8.61
C ASN A 323 -3.58 3.45 -9.25
N ALA A 324 -3.71 3.49 -10.58
CA ALA A 324 -4.33 4.62 -11.27
C ALA A 324 -5.79 4.85 -10.84
N TRP A 325 -6.58 3.77 -10.74
CA TRP A 325 -7.94 3.85 -10.21
C TRP A 325 -7.96 4.25 -8.72
N PHE A 326 -7.09 3.64 -7.91
CA PHE A 326 -7.03 3.86 -6.48
C PHE A 326 -6.61 5.29 -6.11
N GLY A 327 -5.63 5.85 -6.85
CA GLY A 327 -5.19 7.23 -6.73
C GLY A 327 -6.28 8.26 -7.04
N GLY A 328 -7.31 7.88 -7.81
CA GLY A 328 -8.48 8.71 -8.08
C GLY A 328 -9.25 9.13 -6.82
N TYR A 329 -9.12 8.39 -5.71
CA TYR A 329 -9.76 8.73 -4.43
C TYR A 329 -8.95 9.72 -3.58
N HIS A 330 -7.72 10.05 -3.96
CA HIS A 330 -6.86 10.95 -3.18
C HIS A 330 -7.57 12.27 -2.78
N PRO A 331 -8.31 12.98 -3.65
CA PRO A 331 -9.00 14.22 -3.26
C PRO A 331 -10.07 14.03 -2.17
N ILE A 332 -10.69 12.85 -2.12
CA ILE A 332 -11.75 12.50 -1.17
C ILE A 332 -11.14 12.21 0.21
N VAL A 333 -10.07 11.41 0.24
CA VAL A 333 -9.51 10.89 1.49
C VAL A 333 -8.45 11.79 2.13
N ARG A 334 -7.96 12.83 1.42
CA ARG A 334 -6.80 13.66 1.81
C ARG A 334 -6.82 14.16 3.26
N GLU A 335 -7.95 14.63 3.76
CA GLU A 335 -8.07 15.18 5.13
C GLU A 335 -8.91 14.29 6.05
N MET A 336 -9.13 13.03 5.68
CA MET A 336 -9.82 12.08 6.55
C MET A 336 -8.94 11.64 7.73
N PRO A 337 -9.51 11.49 8.94
CA PRO A 337 -8.84 10.78 10.02
C PRO A 337 -8.51 9.34 9.60
N ARG A 338 -7.38 8.80 10.10
CA ARG A 338 -6.89 7.45 9.75
C ARG A 338 -7.97 6.37 9.75
N CYS A 339 -8.82 6.33 10.78
CA CYS A 339 -9.86 5.29 10.89
C CYS A 339 -10.85 5.34 9.71
N ARG A 340 -11.31 6.54 9.34
CA ARG A 340 -12.19 6.77 8.19
C ARG A 340 -11.47 6.57 6.87
N TYR A 341 -10.23 7.02 6.77
CA TYR A 341 -9.36 6.85 5.61
C TYR A 341 -9.24 5.36 5.22
N ASN A 342 -8.81 4.52 6.18
CA ASN A 342 -8.61 3.10 5.94
C ASN A 342 -9.93 2.41 5.58
N PHE A 343 -10.98 2.69 6.36
CA PHE A 343 -12.29 2.10 6.13
C PHE A 343 -12.81 2.42 4.74
N TYR A 344 -12.75 3.70 4.36
CA TYR A 344 -13.24 4.17 3.06
C TYR A 344 -12.53 3.46 1.91
N LEU A 345 -11.20 3.39 1.94
CA LEU A 345 -10.42 2.76 0.87
C LEU A 345 -10.69 1.26 0.76
N ASP A 346 -10.81 0.56 1.89
CA ASP A 346 -11.13 -0.86 1.90
C ASP A 346 -12.55 -1.15 1.39
N GLU A 347 -13.52 -0.26 1.66
CA GLU A 347 -14.86 -0.32 1.06
C GLU A 347 -14.83 -0.09 -0.45
N MET A 348 -14.03 0.87 -0.93
CA MET A 348 -13.86 1.09 -2.37
C MET A 348 -13.26 -0.14 -3.04
N ILE A 349 -12.24 -0.76 -2.43
CA ILE A 349 -11.63 -2.00 -2.93
C ILE A 349 -12.68 -3.11 -2.99
N THR A 350 -13.47 -3.28 -1.93
CA THR A 350 -14.53 -4.30 -1.87
C THR A 350 -15.54 -4.13 -3.02
N MET A 351 -16.05 -2.92 -3.22
CA MET A 351 -17.00 -2.63 -4.30
C MET A 351 -16.38 -2.83 -5.69
N ARG A 352 -15.12 -2.41 -5.88
CA ARG A 352 -14.41 -2.65 -7.14
C ARG A 352 -14.21 -4.13 -7.39
N ASN A 353 -13.76 -4.90 -6.40
CA ASN A 353 -13.49 -6.32 -6.56
C ASN A 353 -14.76 -7.07 -6.94
N ARG A 354 -15.91 -6.78 -6.31
CA ARG A 354 -17.21 -7.34 -6.72
C ARG A 354 -17.53 -7.03 -8.18
N ALA A 355 -17.34 -5.79 -8.62
CA ALA A 355 -17.57 -5.40 -10.02
C ALA A 355 -16.58 -6.07 -11.00
N VAL A 356 -15.32 -6.24 -10.60
CA VAL A 356 -14.31 -6.96 -11.40
C VAL A 356 -14.68 -8.44 -11.50
N VAL A 357 -15.05 -9.08 -10.41
CA VAL A 357 -15.45 -10.49 -10.38
C VAL A 357 -16.70 -10.73 -11.22
N ALA A 358 -17.74 -9.91 -11.08
CA ALA A 358 -18.92 -10.00 -11.94
C ALA A 358 -18.58 -9.91 -13.45
N LYS A 359 -17.62 -9.05 -13.82
CA LYS A 359 -17.13 -8.96 -15.21
C LYS A 359 -16.36 -10.21 -15.63
N LEU A 360 -15.59 -10.84 -14.72
CA LEU A 360 -14.89 -12.09 -14.97
C LEU A 360 -15.88 -13.26 -15.16
N GLU A 361 -16.94 -13.32 -14.35
CA GLU A 361 -18.03 -14.29 -14.50
C GLU A 361 -18.70 -14.15 -15.86
N ALA A 362 -19.08 -12.92 -16.24
CA ALA A 362 -19.71 -12.64 -17.53
C ALA A 362 -18.83 -13.02 -18.74
N ARG A 363 -17.50 -13.05 -18.57
CA ARG A 363 -16.53 -13.46 -19.60
C ARG A 363 -16.21 -14.96 -19.58
N GLY A 364 -16.78 -15.72 -18.64
CA GLY A 364 -16.49 -17.16 -18.50
C GLY A 364 -15.10 -17.48 -17.92
N GLU A 365 -14.48 -16.52 -17.22
CA GLU A 365 -13.15 -16.66 -16.62
C GLU A 365 -13.15 -17.45 -15.30
N SER A 366 -14.34 -17.90 -14.87
CA SER A 366 -14.57 -18.78 -13.72
C SER A 366 -13.87 -18.28 -12.44
N PRO A 367 -14.18 -17.06 -11.98
CA PRO A 367 -13.65 -16.58 -10.71
C PRO A 367 -14.20 -17.42 -9.55
N MET A 368 -13.35 -17.72 -8.58
CA MET A 368 -13.69 -18.47 -7.38
C MET A 368 -12.86 -18.00 -6.19
N LEU A 369 -13.36 -18.28 -4.99
CA LEU A 369 -12.56 -18.22 -3.76
C LEU A 369 -12.02 -19.62 -3.50
N VAL A 370 -10.71 -19.74 -3.26
CA VAL A 370 -10.11 -21.03 -2.89
C VAL A 370 -10.70 -21.46 -1.54
N PRO A 371 -11.25 -22.68 -1.44
CA PRO A 371 -11.74 -23.20 -0.17
C PRO A 371 -10.65 -23.23 0.89
N GLU A 372 -11.03 -23.00 2.15
CA GLU A 372 -10.07 -22.91 3.24
C GLU A 372 -9.32 -24.23 3.46
N GLU A 373 -9.97 -25.36 3.18
CA GLU A 373 -9.38 -26.70 3.28
C GLU A 373 -8.18 -26.85 2.33
N VAL A 374 -8.31 -26.36 1.10
CA VAL A 374 -7.24 -26.35 0.09
C VAL A 374 -6.12 -25.41 0.51
N LEU A 375 -6.45 -24.25 1.09
CA LEU A 375 -5.44 -23.30 1.58
C LEU A 375 -4.62 -23.85 2.76
N ARG A 376 -5.22 -24.71 3.58
CA ARG A 376 -4.62 -25.34 4.76
C ARG A 376 -3.88 -26.64 4.46
N GLU A 377 -4.11 -27.26 3.31
CA GLU A 377 -3.47 -28.51 2.92
C GLU A 377 -1.94 -28.37 2.89
N GLN A 378 -1.22 -29.40 3.34
CA GLN A 378 0.24 -29.36 3.35
C GLN A 378 0.80 -29.53 1.94
N VAL A 379 1.71 -28.65 1.55
CA VAL A 379 2.47 -28.81 0.30
C VAL A 379 3.43 -29.99 0.46
N VAL A 380 3.11 -31.13 -0.16
CA VAL A 380 4.06 -32.21 -0.34
C VAL A 380 5.08 -31.76 -1.39
N LEU A 381 6.31 -31.53 -0.96
CA LEU A 381 7.42 -31.30 -1.88
C LEU A 381 7.67 -32.60 -2.65
N MET A 382 7.83 -32.49 -3.97
CA MET A 382 8.49 -33.56 -4.71
C MET A 382 9.94 -33.57 -4.23
N SER A 383 10.31 -34.60 -3.48
CA SER A 383 11.71 -34.95 -3.28
C SER A 383 12.29 -35.31 -4.65
N GLU A 384 13.40 -34.67 -5.02
CA GLU A 384 14.25 -35.14 -6.13
C GLU A 384 14.67 -36.59 -5.93
#